data_AF-A0A7S1K7U6-F1
#
_entry.id   AF-A0A7S1K7U6-F1
#
_cell.length_a   1.000
_cell.length_b   1.000
_cell.length_c   1.000
_cell.angle_alpha   90.00
_cell.angle_beta   90.00
_cell.angle_gamma   90.00
#
_symmetry.space_group_name_H-M   'P 1'
#
loop_
_entity.id
_entity.type
_entity.pdbx_description
1 polymer ?
#
loop_
_entity_poly.entity_id
_entity_poly.type
_entity_poly.pdbx_seq_one_letter_code
_entity_poly.pdbx_strand_id
1 'polypeptide(L)'
;MRQCATMYTALSSVALLVSGASAAAYEVRSEHMLDPIKNVAFINDTGKFWEAQKDNDGFFSVIGREGAVLEADLKGVVMHSRLAYGLSRAFMATGDEKHLQLASQALNFIYEHGHDEVYGGWHTQTDSRGNRIPTGSEDNEKWLLVQTYALLGMVAMCEATNDPAVHCETLDKSIQEYDQLLWDTETKEGGYFEKNSRDFSRQFGKGIGGVLDVLNVWAMPRLLINH
;
A
#
# COMPACT_ATOMS: atom_id res chain seq x y z
N MET A 1 -48.26 59.35 2.63
CA MET A 1 -47.35 60.33 2.01
C MET A 1 -45.91 59.96 2.33
N ARG A 2 -45.18 59.41 1.35
CA ARG A 2 -43.82 59.79 0.93
C ARG A 2 -43.37 58.82 -0.15
N GLN A 3 -43.33 59.34 -1.37
CA GLN A 3 -42.71 58.74 -2.54
C GLN A 3 -41.19 58.65 -2.32
N CYS A 4 -40.57 57.60 -2.84
CA CYS A 4 -39.18 57.64 -3.29
C CYS A 4 -39.08 56.86 -4.59
N ALA A 5 -38.95 57.60 -5.68
CA ALA A 5 -38.51 57.08 -6.96
C ALA A 5 -36.99 56.88 -6.91
N THR A 6 -36.49 55.77 -7.42
CA THR A 6 -35.11 55.69 -7.90
C THR A 6 -35.05 54.77 -9.10
N MET A 7 -34.75 55.39 -10.22
CA MET A 7 -34.57 54.84 -11.56
C MET A 7 -33.08 54.52 -11.70
N TYR A 8 -32.66 53.29 -12.01
CA TYR A 8 -31.31 53.04 -12.54
C TYR A 8 -31.24 51.76 -13.39
N THR A 9 -30.91 51.99 -14.66
CA THR A 9 -30.07 51.20 -15.59
C THR A 9 -30.50 49.81 -16.06
N ALA A 10 -30.85 49.76 -17.35
CA ALA A 10 -30.88 48.57 -18.18
C ALA A 10 -29.47 47.95 -18.32
N LEU A 11 -29.30 46.72 -17.85
CA LEU A 11 -28.15 45.88 -18.15
C LEU A 11 -28.41 45.18 -19.50
N SER A 12 -27.66 45.59 -20.51
CA SER A 12 -27.64 44.94 -21.82
C SER A 12 -26.85 43.63 -21.70
N SER A 13 -27.54 42.49 -21.81
CA SER A 13 -26.94 41.16 -21.77
C SER A 13 -26.16 40.90 -23.08
N VAL A 14 -24.85 41.08 -23.05
CA VAL A 14 -23.97 40.57 -24.11
C VAL A 14 -23.81 39.07 -23.88
N ALA A 15 -24.49 38.26 -24.69
CA ALA A 15 -24.27 36.82 -24.73
C ALA A 15 -22.92 36.55 -25.42
N LEU A 16 -21.89 36.22 -24.64
CA LEU A 16 -20.67 35.61 -25.18
C LEU A 16 -21.01 34.19 -25.68
N LEU A 17 -21.03 34.01 -27.00
CA LEU A 17 -21.00 32.69 -27.61
C LEU A 17 -19.60 32.11 -27.44
N VAL A 18 -19.41 31.32 -26.36
CA VAL A 18 -18.23 30.47 -26.21
C VAL A 18 -18.40 29.27 -27.15
N SER A 19 -17.81 29.32 -28.33
CA SER A 19 -17.66 28.14 -29.19
C SER A 19 -16.58 27.23 -28.62
N GLY A 20 -16.92 26.52 -27.54
CA GLY A 20 -16.12 25.44 -27.00
C GLY A 20 -16.35 24.19 -27.84
N ALA A 21 -15.39 23.80 -28.68
CA ALA A 21 -15.34 22.44 -29.17
C ALA A 21 -15.10 21.53 -27.96
N SER A 22 -16.18 20.95 -27.41
CA SER A 22 -16.05 19.91 -26.39
C SER A 22 -15.33 18.74 -27.05
N ALA A 23 -14.13 18.41 -26.59
CA ALA A 23 -13.57 17.10 -26.85
C ALA A 23 -14.61 16.06 -26.40
N ALA A 24 -14.91 15.08 -27.24
CA ALA A 24 -15.82 14.02 -26.85
C ALA A 24 -15.24 13.33 -25.61
N ALA A 25 -16.08 13.07 -24.60
CA ALA A 25 -15.66 12.30 -23.44
C ALA A 25 -15.16 10.92 -23.89
N TYR A 26 -14.13 10.41 -23.21
CA TYR A 26 -13.62 9.08 -23.49
C TYR A 26 -14.71 8.03 -23.24
N GLU A 27 -15.01 7.22 -24.26
CA GLU A 27 -15.92 6.09 -24.13
C GLU A 27 -15.17 4.89 -23.53
N VAL A 28 -15.63 4.42 -22.38
CA VAL A 28 -15.06 3.24 -21.71
C VAL A 28 -15.34 2.00 -22.55
N ARG A 29 -14.27 1.31 -23.00
CA ARG A 29 -14.37 0.11 -23.85
C ARG A 29 -14.17 -1.21 -23.13
N SER A 30 -13.68 -1.18 -21.89
CA SER A 30 -13.37 -2.39 -21.15
C SER A 30 -14.65 -3.08 -20.68
N GLU A 31 -14.89 -4.32 -21.12
CA GLU A 31 -16.03 -5.10 -20.65
C GLU A 31 -16.02 -5.30 -19.13
N HIS A 32 -14.84 -5.35 -18.52
CA HIS A 32 -14.67 -5.43 -17.08
C HIS A 32 -15.15 -4.18 -16.34
N MET A 33 -15.06 -3.01 -16.97
CA MET A 33 -15.58 -1.76 -16.39
C MET A 33 -17.08 -1.58 -16.66
N LEU A 34 -17.56 -2.12 -17.79
CA LEU A 34 -18.97 -2.05 -18.19
C LEU A 34 -19.83 -3.12 -17.50
N ASP A 35 -19.24 -4.26 -17.12
CA ASP A 35 -19.87 -5.37 -16.42
C ASP A 35 -19.00 -5.82 -15.22
N PRO A 36 -19.17 -5.16 -14.05
CA PRO A 36 -18.36 -5.44 -12.87
C PRO A 36 -18.51 -6.86 -12.31
N ILE A 37 -19.59 -7.57 -12.62
CA ILE A 37 -19.82 -8.95 -12.13
C ILE A 37 -18.76 -9.89 -12.70
N LYS A 38 -18.31 -9.68 -13.95
CA LYS A 38 -17.22 -10.45 -14.55
C LYS A 38 -15.91 -10.35 -13.75
N ASN A 39 -15.69 -9.23 -13.05
CA ASN A 39 -14.50 -9.05 -12.21
C ASN A 39 -14.56 -9.88 -10.94
N VAL A 40 -15.75 -9.99 -10.33
CA VAL A 40 -15.92 -10.73 -9.07
C VAL A 40 -15.50 -12.18 -9.23
N ALA A 41 -15.94 -12.86 -10.29
CA ALA A 41 -15.56 -14.24 -10.56
C ALA A 41 -14.04 -14.40 -10.74
N PHE A 42 -13.43 -13.53 -11.55
CA PHE A 42 -11.99 -13.54 -11.80
C PHE A 42 -11.15 -13.27 -10.53
N ILE A 43 -11.58 -12.31 -9.71
CA ILE A 43 -10.94 -11.99 -8.43
C ILE A 43 -11.02 -13.20 -7.49
N ASN A 44 -12.19 -13.83 -7.38
CA ASN A 44 -12.39 -15.00 -6.52
C ASN A 44 -11.56 -16.19 -6.98
N ASP A 45 -11.44 -16.43 -8.29
CA ASP A 45 -10.58 -17.49 -8.82
C ASP A 45 -9.09 -17.24 -8.54
N THR A 46 -8.65 -15.98 -8.58
CA THR A 46 -7.29 -15.60 -8.18
C THR A 46 -7.07 -15.82 -6.67
N GLY A 47 -8.06 -15.53 -5.83
CA GLY A 47 -7.99 -15.78 -4.39
C GLY A 47 -7.87 -17.26 -4.03
N LYS A 48 -8.52 -18.16 -4.79
CA LYS A 48 -8.41 -19.63 -4.60
C LYS A 48 -6.98 -20.13 -4.80
N PHE A 49 -6.23 -19.54 -5.73
CA PHE A 49 -4.82 -19.87 -5.89
C PHE A 49 -4.07 -19.60 -4.58
N TRP A 50 -4.19 -18.39 -4.04
CA TRP A 50 -3.48 -18.01 -2.82
C TRP A 50 -3.92 -18.79 -1.58
N GLU A 51 -5.21 -19.11 -1.47
CA GLU A 51 -5.69 -20.00 -0.42
C GLU A 51 -4.97 -21.36 -0.43
N ALA A 52 -4.74 -21.94 -1.61
CA ALA A 52 -4.03 -23.21 -1.75
C ALA A 52 -2.53 -23.12 -1.41
N GLN A 53 -1.97 -21.91 -1.29
CA GLN A 53 -0.56 -21.65 -0.97
C GLN A 53 -0.35 -21.18 0.48
N LYS A 54 -1.39 -21.31 1.32
CA LYS A 54 -1.29 -21.09 2.75
C LYS A 54 -0.28 -22.04 3.37
N ASP A 55 0.46 -21.51 4.33
CA ASP A 55 1.20 -22.28 5.31
C ASP A 55 0.50 -22.17 6.67
N ASN A 56 1.03 -22.84 7.71
CA ASN A 56 0.59 -22.66 9.10
C ASN A 56 0.69 -21.18 9.49
N ASP A 57 1.83 -20.56 9.16
CA ASP A 57 2.11 -19.15 9.42
C ASP A 57 2.43 -18.43 8.09
N GLY A 58 1.53 -17.53 7.69
CA GLY A 58 1.60 -16.83 6.40
C GLY A 58 1.40 -17.74 5.18
N PHE A 59 2.24 -17.55 4.16
CA PHE A 59 2.13 -18.19 2.84
C PHE A 59 3.49 -18.66 2.34
N PHE A 60 3.52 -19.59 1.37
CA PHE A 60 4.75 -19.96 0.69
C PHE A 60 5.19 -18.88 -0.30
N SER A 61 6.48 -18.54 -0.30
CA SER A 61 7.02 -17.47 -1.18
C SER A 61 7.52 -17.95 -2.53
N VAL A 62 7.94 -19.22 -2.60
CA VAL A 62 8.54 -19.79 -3.81
C VAL A 62 7.75 -21.01 -4.24
N ILE A 63 6.92 -20.80 -5.25
CA ILE A 63 6.01 -21.80 -5.80
C ILE A 63 6.45 -22.09 -7.23
N GLY A 64 6.68 -23.37 -7.51
CA GLY A 64 7.05 -23.87 -8.82
C GLY A 64 5.89 -23.76 -9.81
N ARG A 65 6.21 -23.90 -11.10
CA ARG A 65 5.24 -23.77 -12.19
C ARG A 65 4.04 -24.71 -12.05
N GLU A 66 4.27 -25.90 -11.52
CA GLU A 66 3.26 -26.94 -11.31
C GLU A 66 2.52 -26.79 -9.97
N GLY A 67 2.78 -25.72 -9.21
CA GLY A 67 2.18 -25.47 -7.90
C GLY A 67 2.89 -26.13 -6.73
N ALA A 68 4.05 -26.76 -6.95
CA ALA A 68 4.87 -27.35 -5.90
C ALA A 68 5.61 -26.27 -5.09
N VAL A 69 5.62 -26.39 -3.77
CA VAL A 69 6.43 -25.53 -2.90
C VAL A 69 7.90 -25.87 -3.10
N LEU A 70 8.71 -24.88 -3.51
CA LEU A 70 10.14 -25.07 -3.78
C LEU A 70 11.02 -24.69 -2.58
N GLU A 71 10.62 -23.67 -1.83
CA GLU A 71 11.31 -23.22 -0.62
C GLU A 71 10.30 -22.96 0.48
N ALA A 72 9.99 -24.00 1.26
CA ALA A 72 8.94 -23.93 2.27
C ALA A 72 9.28 -22.95 3.41
N ASP A 73 10.56 -22.84 3.74
CA ASP A 73 11.02 -22.03 4.88
C ASP A 73 11.24 -20.57 4.50
N LEU A 74 11.45 -20.22 3.22
CA LEU A 74 11.70 -18.84 2.82
C LEU A 74 10.42 -18.01 2.78
N LYS A 75 10.41 -16.92 3.55
CA LYS A 75 9.27 -16.02 3.72
C LYS A 75 9.64 -14.58 3.39
N GLY A 76 9.16 -14.06 2.27
CA GLY A 76 9.42 -12.68 1.84
C GLY A 76 8.45 -11.68 2.44
N VAL A 77 8.94 -10.62 3.11
CA VAL A 77 8.07 -9.60 3.74
C VAL A 77 7.30 -8.80 2.69
N VAL A 78 7.99 -8.34 1.64
CA VAL A 78 7.36 -7.60 0.53
C VAL A 78 6.32 -8.46 -0.18
N MET A 79 6.56 -9.77 -0.31
CA MET A 79 5.60 -10.70 -0.92
C MET A 79 4.32 -10.79 -0.08
N HIS A 80 4.44 -11.04 1.22
CA HIS A 80 3.29 -11.13 2.13
C HIS A 80 2.50 -9.82 2.19
N SER A 81 3.18 -8.67 2.26
CA SER A 81 2.49 -7.37 2.29
C SER A 81 1.78 -7.06 0.97
N ARG A 82 2.36 -7.41 -0.18
CA ARG A 82 1.70 -7.29 -1.49
C ARG A 82 0.51 -8.24 -1.64
N LEU A 83 0.61 -9.44 -1.09
CA LEU A 83 -0.49 -10.39 -1.03
C LEU A 83 -1.64 -9.82 -0.19
N ALA A 84 -1.35 -9.31 1.01
CA ALA A 84 -2.33 -8.64 1.85
C ALA A 84 -2.99 -7.46 1.12
N TYR A 85 -2.21 -6.61 0.44
CA TYR A 85 -2.76 -5.53 -0.39
C TYR A 85 -3.77 -6.05 -1.40
N GLY A 86 -3.39 -7.04 -2.22
CA GLY A 86 -4.26 -7.57 -3.27
C GLY A 86 -5.54 -8.18 -2.72
N LEU A 87 -5.44 -8.93 -1.62
CA LEU A 87 -6.57 -9.58 -0.98
C LEU A 87 -7.48 -8.59 -0.24
N SER A 88 -6.95 -7.55 0.39
CA SER A 88 -7.76 -6.46 0.96
C SER A 88 -8.56 -5.75 -0.13
N ARG A 89 -7.96 -5.48 -1.30
CA ARG A 89 -8.70 -4.93 -2.45
C ARG A 89 -9.72 -5.91 -3.02
N ALA A 90 -9.40 -7.20 -3.04
CA ALA A 90 -10.33 -8.25 -3.45
C ALA A 90 -11.57 -8.28 -2.54
N PHE A 91 -11.38 -8.18 -1.23
CA PHE A 91 -12.48 -8.05 -0.26
C PHE A 91 -13.33 -6.80 -0.57
N MET A 92 -12.71 -5.62 -0.73
CA MET A 92 -13.45 -4.40 -1.06
C MET A 92 -14.27 -4.50 -2.35
N ALA A 93 -13.76 -5.21 -3.36
CA ALA A 93 -14.40 -5.36 -4.66
C ALA A 93 -15.51 -6.43 -4.69
N THR A 94 -15.44 -7.44 -3.82
CA THR A 94 -16.30 -8.63 -3.89
C THR A 94 -17.21 -8.81 -2.68
N GLY A 95 -16.86 -8.24 -1.52
CA GLY A 95 -17.49 -8.49 -0.24
C GLY A 95 -17.20 -9.86 0.37
N ASP A 96 -16.35 -10.69 -0.25
CA ASP A 96 -16.03 -12.02 0.27
C ASP A 96 -14.98 -11.93 1.39
N GLU A 97 -15.44 -12.11 2.64
CA GLU A 97 -14.62 -12.06 3.86
C GLU A 97 -13.44 -13.04 3.85
N LYS A 98 -13.49 -14.08 3.02
CA LYS A 98 -12.39 -15.01 2.86
C LYS A 98 -11.11 -14.31 2.40
N HIS A 99 -11.22 -13.34 1.50
CA HIS A 99 -10.06 -12.55 1.07
C HIS A 99 -9.49 -11.75 2.24
N LEU A 100 -10.36 -11.17 3.08
CA LEU A 100 -9.94 -10.42 4.25
C LEU A 100 -9.21 -11.30 5.28
N GLN A 101 -9.69 -12.53 5.50
CA GLN A 101 -9.04 -13.51 6.39
C GLN A 101 -7.65 -13.90 5.88
N LEU A 102 -7.52 -14.13 4.56
CA LEU A 102 -6.23 -14.44 3.94
C LEU A 102 -5.26 -13.25 4.02
N ALA A 103 -5.75 -12.02 3.79
CA ALA A 103 -4.96 -10.81 3.95
C ALA A 103 -4.45 -10.64 5.39
N SER A 104 -5.33 -10.88 6.36
CA SER A 104 -5.01 -10.85 7.79
C SER A 104 -3.93 -11.86 8.16
N GLN A 105 -4.02 -13.10 7.63
CA GLN A 105 -2.98 -14.12 7.84
C GLN A 105 -1.62 -13.70 7.27
N ALA A 106 -1.59 -13.05 6.10
CA ALA A 106 -0.34 -12.56 5.51
C ALA A 106 0.28 -11.43 6.36
N LEU A 107 -0.56 -10.52 6.90
CA LEU A 107 -0.10 -9.43 7.77
C LEU A 107 0.41 -9.94 9.12
N ASN A 108 -0.31 -10.86 9.75
CA ASN A 108 0.10 -11.45 11.03
C ASN A 108 1.51 -12.05 10.94
N PHE A 109 1.81 -12.77 9.84
CA PHE A 109 3.14 -13.31 9.63
C PHE A 109 4.22 -12.22 9.64
N ILE A 110 4.04 -11.14 8.86
CA ILE A 110 5.06 -10.09 8.82
C ILE A 110 5.18 -9.37 10.15
N TYR A 111 4.09 -9.18 10.91
CA TYR A 111 4.15 -8.55 12.21
C TYR A 111 4.93 -9.37 13.23
N GLU A 112 4.75 -10.69 13.20
CA GLU A 112 5.41 -11.59 14.14
C GLU A 112 6.87 -11.90 13.77
N HIS A 113 7.17 -11.93 12.48
CA HIS A 113 8.43 -12.52 11.98
C HIS A 113 9.22 -11.62 11.02
N GLY A 114 8.63 -10.55 10.53
CA GLY A 114 9.22 -9.68 9.51
C GLY A 114 9.93 -8.44 10.05
N HIS A 115 9.56 -7.97 11.25
CA HIS A 115 10.16 -6.79 11.88
C HIS A 115 11.49 -7.14 12.57
N ASP A 116 12.47 -6.24 12.47
CA ASP A 116 13.76 -6.37 13.12
C ASP A 116 13.71 -5.79 14.53
N GLU A 117 13.28 -6.61 15.49
CA GLU A 117 13.14 -6.23 16.91
C GLU A 117 14.42 -5.65 17.57
N VAL A 118 15.59 -5.85 16.94
CA VAL A 118 16.87 -5.33 17.46
C VAL A 118 17.11 -3.88 17.04
N TYR A 119 16.76 -3.52 15.81
CA TYR A 119 17.15 -2.24 15.19
C TYR A 119 16.00 -1.47 14.53
N GLY A 120 14.76 -1.96 14.61
CA GLY A 120 13.60 -1.38 13.94
C GLY A 120 13.54 -1.67 12.44
N GLY A 121 12.44 -1.33 11.77
CA GLY A 121 12.24 -1.62 10.35
C GLY A 121 12.15 -3.11 10.01
N TRP A 122 12.08 -3.43 8.71
CA TRP A 122 11.71 -4.76 8.23
C TRP A 122 12.85 -5.49 7.53
N HIS A 123 12.89 -6.80 7.70
CA HIS A 123 13.71 -7.70 6.89
C HIS A 123 13.17 -7.81 5.46
N THR A 124 14.03 -8.07 4.49
CA THR A 124 13.57 -8.45 3.13
C THR A 124 12.86 -9.80 3.17
N GLN A 125 13.46 -10.75 3.89
CA GLN A 125 12.98 -12.12 4.02
C GLN A 125 13.49 -12.78 5.31
N THR A 126 12.70 -13.74 5.80
CA THR A 126 12.97 -14.53 7.00
C THR A 126 12.70 -16.01 6.73
N ASP A 127 13.11 -16.87 7.65
CA ASP A 127 12.63 -18.24 7.73
C ASP A 127 11.22 -18.27 8.35
N SER A 128 10.56 -19.44 8.37
CA SER A 128 9.22 -19.59 8.97
C SER A 128 9.14 -19.25 10.46
N ARG A 129 10.28 -19.10 11.14
CA ARG A 129 10.39 -18.79 12.57
C ARG A 129 10.82 -17.33 12.82
N GLY A 130 10.93 -16.52 11.76
CA GLY A 130 11.38 -15.13 11.86
C GLY A 130 12.90 -14.94 11.92
N ASN A 131 13.70 -15.99 11.72
CA ASN A 131 15.14 -15.79 11.58
C ASN A 131 15.42 -15.16 10.22
N ARG A 132 16.04 -13.98 10.23
CA ARG A 132 16.43 -13.26 9.01
C ARG A 132 17.23 -14.15 8.05
N ILE A 133 16.85 -14.18 6.78
CA ILE A 133 17.62 -14.85 5.71
C ILE A 133 18.37 -13.79 4.87
N PRO A 134 19.71 -13.86 4.82
CA PRO A 134 20.54 -13.07 3.92
C PRO A 134 20.14 -13.01 2.44
N THR A 135 20.14 -11.81 1.85
CA THR A 135 20.00 -11.57 0.40
C THR A 135 21.21 -10.79 -0.16
N GLY A 136 22.40 -11.39 -0.13
CA GLY A 136 23.59 -10.79 -0.74
C GLY A 136 23.98 -9.44 -0.11
N SER A 137 24.11 -8.35 -0.89
CA SER A 137 24.51 -7.03 -0.37
C SER A 137 23.53 -6.44 0.66
N GLU A 138 22.28 -6.89 0.66
CA GLU A 138 21.28 -6.52 1.67
C GLU A 138 21.56 -7.17 3.04
N ASP A 139 22.69 -7.90 3.17
CA ASP A 139 22.92 -8.67 4.39
C ASP A 139 22.99 -7.81 5.65
N ASN A 140 23.50 -6.61 5.44
CA ASN A 140 23.69 -5.60 6.48
C ASN A 140 23.00 -4.29 6.09
N GLU A 141 22.04 -4.31 5.16
CA GLU A 141 21.36 -3.13 4.67
C GLU A 141 19.83 -3.25 4.77
N LYS A 142 19.16 -2.12 4.96
CA LYS A 142 17.70 -1.93 4.88
C LYS A 142 17.41 -1.00 3.72
N TRP A 143 16.78 -1.54 2.69
CA TRP A 143 16.37 -0.79 1.50
C TRP A 143 15.01 -0.13 1.73
N LEU A 144 14.91 1.17 1.43
CA LEU A 144 13.69 1.96 1.54
C LEU A 144 12.49 1.31 0.84
N LEU A 145 12.69 0.65 -0.31
CA LEU A 145 11.63 -0.08 -1.00
C LEU A 145 11.02 -1.18 -0.11
N VAL A 146 11.85 -1.99 0.55
CA VAL A 146 11.36 -3.05 1.45
C VAL A 146 10.59 -2.43 2.61
N GLN A 147 11.13 -1.33 3.16
CA GLN A 147 10.50 -0.61 4.25
C GLN A 147 9.11 -0.10 3.84
N THR A 148 8.98 0.64 2.73
CA THR A 148 7.69 1.18 2.30
C THR A 148 6.71 0.08 1.87
N TYR A 149 7.17 -0.95 1.16
CA TYR A 149 6.30 -2.05 0.75
C TYR A 149 5.83 -2.93 1.91
N ALA A 150 6.54 -2.98 3.03
CA ALA A 150 6.04 -3.67 4.22
C ALA A 150 4.71 -3.05 4.71
N LEU A 151 4.53 -1.73 4.58
CA LEU A 151 3.33 -1.01 5.01
C LEU A 151 2.17 -1.14 4.01
N LEU A 152 2.43 -1.52 2.76
CA LEU A 152 1.44 -1.50 1.67
C LEU A 152 0.18 -2.32 1.99
N GLY A 153 0.36 -3.54 2.47
CA GLY A 153 -0.75 -4.40 2.89
C GLY A 153 -1.48 -3.86 4.11
N MET A 154 -0.77 -3.27 5.06
CA MET A 154 -1.35 -2.71 6.28
C MET A 154 -2.30 -1.54 5.94
N VAL A 155 -1.85 -0.64 5.07
CA VAL A 155 -2.66 0.47 4.54
C VAL A 155 -3.93 -0.03 3.88
N ALA A 156 -3.81 -0.97 2.94
CA ALA A 156 -4.96 -1.49 2.23
C ALA A 156 -5.94 -2.22 3.17
N MET A 157 -5.42 -2.89 4.19
CA MET A 157 -6.24 -3.52 5.23
C MET A 157 -7.01 -2.48 6.04
N CYS A 158 -6.35 -1.42 6.50
CA CYS A 158 -7.00 -0.31 7.22
C CYS A 158 -8.09 0.38 6.40
N GLU A 159 -7.80 0.64 5.12
CA GLU A 159 -8.80 1.21 4.20
C GLU A 159 -9.99 0.27 3.96
N ALA A 160 -9.75 -1.04 3.95
CA ALA A 160 -10.77 -2.03 3.69
C ALA A 160 -11.70 -2.27 4.89
N THR A 161 -11.16 -2.23 6.11
CA THR A 161 -11.92 -2.49 7.35
C THR A 161 -12.50 -1.23 7.96
N ASN A 162 -11.80 -0.10 7.83
CA ASN A 162 -12.07 1.14 8.57
C ASN A 162 -12.24 0.88 10.08
N ASP A 163 -11.52 -0.11 10.61
CA ASP A 163 -11.53 -0.52 12.01
C ASP A 163 -10.12 -0.34 12.60
N PRO A 164 -9.91 0.66 13.48
CA PRO A 164 -8.62 0.91 14.10
C PRO A 164 -8.06 -0.28 14.89
N ALA A 165 -8.92 -1.18 15.37
CA ALA A 165 -8.51 -2.38 16.10
C ALA A 165 -7.92 -3.47 15.19
N VAL A 166 -8.10 -3.34 13.86
CA VAL A 166 -7.66 -4.33 12.88
C VAL A 166 -6.47 -3.77 12.10
N HIS A 167 -5.26 -4.18 12.50
CA HIS A 167 -3.99 -3.95 11.79
C HIS A 167 -3.49 -2.48 11.70
N CYS A 168 -4.31 -1.49 12.06
CA CYS A 168 -3.96 -0.06 11.94
C CYS A 168 -3.02 0.47 13.02
N GLU A 169 -3.08 -0.07 14.24
CA GLU A 169 -2.13 0.30 15.29
C GLU A 169 -0.67 -0.01 14.88
N THR A 170 -0.46 -1.17 14.24
CA THR A 170 0.86 -1.58 13.73
C THR A 170 1.33 -0.67 12.61
N LEU A 171 0.41 -0.28 11.71
CA LEU A 171 0.69 0.70 10.67
C LEU A 171 1.18 2.02 11.29
N ASP A 172 0.43 2.58 12.25
CA ASP A 172 0.78 3.85 12.91
C ASP A 172 2.14 3.79 13.61
N LYS A 173 2.45 2.69 14.31
CA LYS A 173 3.76 2.48 14.94
C LYS A 173 4.90 2.45 13.91
N SER A 174 4.73 1.67 12.84
CA SER A 174 5.74 1.53 11.77
C SER A 174 6.01 2.88 11.09
N ILE A 175 4.94 3.63 10.90
CA ILE A 175 4.94 4.96 10.34
C ILE A 175 5.70 5.97 11.23
N GLN A 176 5.49 5.92 12.55
CA GLN A 176 6.21 6.78 13.51
C GLN A 176 7.70 6.42 13.58
N GLU A 177 8.02 5.14 13.48
CA GLU A 177 9.40 4.66 13.39
C GLU A 177 10.09 5.22 12.13
N TYR A 178 9.40 5.25 10.99
CA TYR A 178 9.99 5.74 9.73
C TYR A 178 10.28 7.24 9.73
N ASP A 179 9.46 8.06 10.39
CA ASP A 179 9.73 9.49 10.56
C ASP A 179 11.08 9.72 11.26
N GLN A 180 11.48 8.80 12.14
CA GLN A 180 12.72 8.90 12.91
C GLN A 180 13.92 8.32 12.16
N LEU A 181 13.73 7.21 11.44
CA LEU A 181 14.83 6.43 10.88
C LEU A 181 15.18 6.78 9.43
N LEU A 182 14.20 7.20 8.63
CA LEU A 182 14.34 7.27 7.16
C LEU A 182 14.42 8.68 6.61
N TRP A 183 13.89 9.68 7.35
CA TRP A 183 13.91 11.07 6.92
C TRP A 183 15.28 11.71 7.18
N ASP A 184 15.80 12.40 6.18
CA ASP A 184 17.04 13.17 6.30
C ASP A 184 16.79 14.55 6.84
N THR A 185 17.35 14.78 8.03
CA THR A 185 17.30 16.04 8.75
C THR A 185 18.56 16.88 8.54
N GLU A 186 19.60 16.34 7.88
CA GLU A 186 20.90 16.98 7.72
C GLU A 186 20.98 17.84 6.45
N THR A 187 20.18 17.52 5.42
CA THR A 187 20.13 18.29 4.17
C THR A 187 19.00 19.31 4.15
N LYS A 188 19.19 20.40 3.40
CA LYS A 188 18.18 21.46 3.24
C LYS A 188 16.98 20.99 2.42
N GLU A 189 17.22 20.06 1.50
CA GLU A 189 16.26 19.46 0.59
C GLU A 189 15.42 18.36 1.25
N GLY A 190 15.93 17.76 2.33
CA GLY A 190 15.28 16.66 3.07
C GLY A 190 15.14 15.38 2.25
N GLY A 191 14.06 14.64 2.50
CA GLY A 191 13.71 13.42 1.77
C GLY A 191 14.30 12.14 2.37
N TYR A 192 13.92 11.00 1.80
CA TYR A 192 14.18 9.69 2.39
C TYR A 192 15.46 9.03 1.88
N PHE A 193 16.22 8.41 2.79
CA PHE A 193 17.41 7.64 2.44
C PHE A 193 17.05 6.37 1.68
N GLU A 194 17.72 6.11 0.56
CA GLU A 194 17.43 4.93 -0.27
C GLU A 194 17.87 3.66 0.45
N LYS A 195 19.09 3.62 0.97
CA LYS A 195 19.62 2.46 1.69
C LYS A 195 20.16 2.89 3.03
N ASN A 196 20.06 1.99 3.99
CA ASN A 196 20.53 2.19 5.35
C ASN A 196 21.33 0.96 5.77
N SER A 197 22.34 1.07 6.62
CA SER A 197 22.84 -0.09 7.35
C SER A 197 21.71 -0.68 8.21
N ARG A 198 21.82 -1.95 8.59
CA ARG A 198 20.80 -2.63 9.40
C ARG A 198 20.47 -1.85 10.68
N ASP A 199 21.46 -1.25 11.32
CA ASP A 199 21.32 -0.43 12.53
C ASP A 199 21.00 1.05 12.27
N PHE A 200 20.75 1.42 11.00
CA PHE A 200 20.53 2.80 10.54
C PHE A 200 21.68 3.78 10.82
N SER A 201 22.85 3.31 11.26
CA SER A 201 24.00 4.17 11.59
C SER A 201 24.72 4.75 10.36
N ARG A 202 24.48 4.18 9.17
CA ARG A 202 25.03 4.64 7.88
C ARG A 202 23.91 4.68 6.87
N GLN A 203 23.76 5.80 6.19
CA GLN A 203 22.63 6.06 5.29
C GLN A 203 23.15 6.52 3.93
N PHE A 204 22.52 6.07 2.86
CA PHE A 204 23.05 6.18 1.50
C PHE A 204 21.99 6.64 0.52
N GLY A 205 22.33 7.71 -0.22
CA GLY A 205 21.59 8.18 -1.39
C GLY A 205 20.17 8.67 -1.10
N LYS A 206 19.51 9.11 -2.18
CA LYS A 206 18.09 9.47 -2.26
C LYS A 206 17.53 8.80 -3.50
N GLY A 207 16.69 7.78 -3.36
CA GLY A 207 16.16 7.05 -4.49
C GLY A 207 14.74 7.45 -4.80
N ILE A 208 14.45 7.69 -6.08
CA ILE A 208 13.14 8.17 -6.53
C ILE A 208 12.05 7.12 -6.28
N GLY A 209 12.39 5.83 -6.40
CA GLY A 209 11.44 4.73 -6.18
C GLY A 209 10.91 4.70 -4.75
N GLY A 210 11.81 4.62 -3.77
CA GLY A 210 11.40 4.59 -2.37
C GLY A 210 10.71 5.89 -1.91
N VAL A 211 11.15 7.06 -2.38
CA VAL A 211 10.50 8.34 -2.06
C VAL A 211 9.08 8.42 -2.66
N LEU A 212 8.87 7.90 -3.86
CA LEU A 212 7.53 7.79 -4.45
C LEU A 212 6.65 6.84 -3.65
N ASP A 213 7.20 5.72 -3.20
CA ASP A 213 6.46 4.76 -2.38
C ASP A 213 6.10 5.38 -1.02
N VAL A 214 6.95 6.22 -0.43
CA VAL A 214 6.57 6.98 0.76
C VAL A 214 5.34 7.85 0.49
N LEU A 215 5.28 8.56 -0.64
CA LEU A 215 4.09 9.36 -0.94
C LEU A 215 2.83 8.49 -1.05
N ASN A 216 2.92 7.39 -1.80
CA ASN A 216 1.77 6.56 -2.15
C ASN A 216 1.30 5.65 -1.01
N VAL A 217 2.24 5.15 -0.20
CA VAL A 217 2.00 4.10 0.81
C VAL A 217 2.04 4.66 2.22
N TRP A 218 2.59 5.84 2.43
CA TRP A 218 2.73 6.38 3.77
C TRP A 218 2.07 7.75 3.94
N ALA A 219 2.47 8.75 3.16
CA ALA A 219 2.00 10.12 3.36
C ALA A 219 0.51 10.27 3.02
N MET A 220 0.05 9.70 1.89
CA MET A 220 -1.35 9.81 1.49
C MET A 220 -2.31 9.02 2.40
N PRO A 221 -2.03 7.75 2.76
CA PRO A 221 -2.90 7.00 3.66
C PRO A 221 -3.11 7.66 5.03
N ARG A 222 -2.07 8.26 5.63
CA ARG A 222 -2.17 9.05 6.87
C ARG A 222 -3.23 10.17 6.80
N LEU A 223 -3.43 10.75 5.62
CA LEU A 223 -4.36 11.86 5.43
C LEU A 223 -5.78 11.40 5.09
N LEU A 224 -5.92 10.19 4.55
CA LEU A 224 -7.17 9.69 3.97
C LEU A 224 -7.86 8.63 4.83
N ILE A 225 -7.13 7.91 5.68
CA ILE A 225 -7.69 7.02 6.67
C ILE A 225 -8.12 7.88 7.86
N ASN A 226 -9.44 7.97 8.08
CA ASN A 226 -9.99 8.77 9.19
C ASN A 226 -9.53 8.19 10.53
N HIS A 227 -8.81 8.98 11.32
CA HIS A 227 -8.55 8.72 12.74
C HIS A 227 -9.75 9.13 13.59
#